data_AF-A0A0G0Q3U3-F1
#
_entry.id   AF-A0A0G0Q3U3-F1
#
_cell.length_a   1.000
_cell.length_b   1.000
_cell.length_c   1.000
_cell.angle_alpha   90.00
_cell.angle_beta   90.00
_cell.angle_gamma   90.00
#
_symmetry.space_group_name_H-M   'P 1'
#
loop_
_entity.id
_entity.type
_entity.pdbx_description
1 polymer ?
#
loop_
_entity_poly.entity_id
_entity_poly.type
_entity_poly.pdbx_seq_one_letter_code
_entity_poly.pdbx_strand_id
1 'polypeptide(L)'
;MSGILGEFAYINWSMLIKIVKEIRDHKFIYLLLFLILIGATFVRVYNTRNILGFYYDQGRDALVIWNFLHKGDIFLVGPTTGLQGVLLGPLFYLIITPFYFLGGGNPVWPANFLAILTVISIIVVYVFSLEFFNRYAGLITAGIVGFSYYLIVAARWLANPTPIFLTSVILLYSLAKIVKKKESAWWVVAVLMIGFSLQFEAASAVFYLPAFAIFIAWQRKKLPSRRILVASVFVFILTLAPQIIFEIKNNFVITRAILRTLFEEKSFRLSFWEVLAARLSFYWKMFFIKIWIANIRQFWAFSLGVLAIVILNFRELWANKTFRILILFGVSPLIGFILFQGNEGNVFDYYFSGFYLIYILLFAIGLSYLVKSKFGMIFLVLFFVLFFQMQIPAVKKYLVVGRSNVSLKEQLAAIDWVYKDADGRAFNVDVYVPPIIPYAYDYLFKWQALAYGYEPSGDREDLLYTLYEKDGGSKFFREWISRQEGIGKLEEETVFRGLVVQRRNRI
;
A
#
# COMPACT_ATOMS: atom_id res chain seq x y z
N MET A 1 27.54 -19.15 -16.23
CA MET A 1 26.84 -18.52 -15.07
C MET A 1 27.66 -17.42 -14.38
N SER A 2 28.98 -17.29 -14.60
CA SER A 2 29.88 -16.32 -13.94
C SER A 2 29.66 -14.84 -14.28
N GLY A 3 29.05 -14.49 -15.42
CA GLY A 3 28.88 -13.09 -15.83
C GLY A 3 27.70 -12.33 -15.23
N ILE A 4 26.69 -13.01 -14.67
CA ILE A 4 25.51 -12.35 -14.09
C ILE A 4 25.73 -12.00 -12.60
N LEU A 5 26.52 -12.81 -11.88
CA LEU A 5 26.86 -12.55 -10.48
C LEU A 5 28.05 -11.59 -10.34
N GLY A 6 28.92 -11.49 -11.35
CA GLY A 6 30.09 -10.60 -11.32
C GLY A 6 29.75 -9.10 -11.30
N GLU A 7 28.60 -8.70 -11.84
CA GLU A 7 28.14 -7.29 -11.80
C GLU A 7 27.47 -6.90 -10.46
N PHE A 8 27.07 -7.87 -9.62
CA PHE A 8 26.28 -7.61 -8.42
C PHE A 8 27.05 -7.73 -7.10
N ALA A 9 28.31 -8.17 -7.11
CA ALA A 9 28.99 -8.65 -5.88
C ALA A 9 30.20 -7.83 -5.38
N TYR A 10 30.51 -6.66 -5.93
CA TYR A 10 31.55 -5.80 -5.35
C TYR A 10 31.02 -4.40 -5.10
N ILE A 11 30.76 -4.08 -3.83
CA ILE A 11 30.91 -2.71 -3.34
C ILE A 11 32.39 -2.39 -3.52
N ASN A 12 32.75 -1.90 -4.69
CA ASN A 12 34.11 -1.51 -5.01
C ASN A 12 34.50 -0.39 -4.03
N TRP A 13 35.68 -0.48 -3.42
CA TRP A 13 36.21 0.53 -2.51
C TRP A 13 36.07 1.96 -3.07
N SER A 14 36.18 2.12 -4.39
CA SER A 14 35.93 3.38 -5.09
C SER A 14 34.50 3.93 -4.98
N MET A 15 33.49 3.06 -4.89
CA MET A 15 32.09 3.45 -4.67
C MET A 15 31.89 3.96 -3.25
N LEU A 16 32.46 3.27 -2.25
CA LEU A 16 32.43 3.72 -0.86
C LEU A 16 33.10 5.09 -0.70
N ILE A 17 34.27 5.28 -1.31
CA ILE A 17 34.96 6.58 -1.31
C ILE A 17 34.07 7.68 -1.92
N LYS A 18 33.37 7.39 -3.03
CA LYS A 18 32.45 8.36 -3.64
C LYS A 18 31.28 8.71 -2.74
N ILE A 19 30.68 7.72 -2.05
CA ILE A 19 29.58 7.94 -1.11
C ILE A 19 30.05 8.77 0.09
N VAL A 20 31.18 8.39 0.69
CA VAL A 20 31.77 9.13 1.82
C VAL A 20 32.09 10.57 1.44
N LYS A 21 32.67 10.77 0.24
CA LYS A 21 32.93 12.11 -0.30
C LYS A 21 31.64 12.90 -0.47
N GLU A 22 30.62 12.33 -1.11
CA GLU A 22 29.31 12.98 -1.31
C GLU A 22 28.66 13.38 0.02
N ILE A 23 28.71 12.51 1.04
CA ILE A 23 28.17 12.81 2.38
C ILE A 23 28.96 13.95 3.03
N ARG A 24 30.30 13.90 2.94
CA ARG A 24 31.18 14.91 3.53
C ARG A 24 31.02 16.27 2.87
N ASP A 25 30.79 16.32 1.56
CA ASP A 25 30.66 17.55 0.79
C ASP A 25 29.25 18.16 0.97
N HIS A 26 28.26 17.37 1.42
CA HIS A 26 26.85 17.78 1.60
C HIS A 26 26.25 17.46 2.97
N LYS A 27 27.03 17.61 4.05
CA LYS A 27 26.66 17.22 5.43
C LYS A 27 25.25 17.65 5.85
N PHE A 28 24.86 18.89 5.57
CA PHE A 28 23.55 19.41 5.96
C PHE A 28 22.39 18.67 5.27
N ILE A 29 22.54 18.31 3.99
CA ILE A 29 21.53 17.57 3.23
C ILE A 29 21.37 16.17 3.80
N TYR A 30 22.47 15.50 4.13
CA TYR A 30 22.44 14.16 4.70
C TYR A 30 21.97 14.14 6.15
N LEU A 31 22.28 15.18 6.94
CA LEU A 31 21.69 15.36 8.27
C LEU A 31 20.16 15.54 8.15
N LEU A 32 19.69 16.39 7.23
CA LEU A 32 18.26 16.58 7.04
C LEU A 32 17.57 15.30 6.55
N LEU A 33 18.19 14.57 5.61
CA LEU A 33 17.68 13.27 5.16
C LEU A 33 17.60 12.28 6.31
N PHE A 34 18.63 12.20 7.16
CA PHE A 34 18.64 11.33 8.33
C PHE A 34 17.50 11.67 9.31
N LEU A 35 17.30 12.96 9.62
CA LEU A 35 16.19 13.41 10.46
C LEU A 35 14.83 13.11 9.83
N ILE A 36 14.68 13.30 8.51
CA ILE A 36 13.47 12.93 7.76
C ILE A 36 13.21 11.43 7.88
N LEU A 37 14.22 10.57 7.70
CA LEU A 37 14.06 9.12 7.75
C LEU A 37 13.72 8.61 9.15
N ILE A 38 14.34 9.16 10.19
CA ILE A 38 13.98 8.85 11.59
C ILE A 38 12.53 9.29 11.87
N GLY A 39 12.19 10.53 11.53
CA GLY A 39 10.83 11.05 11.73
C GLY A 39 9.79 10.24 10.94
N ALA A 40 10.06 9.93 9.68
CA ALA A 40 9.21 9.12 8.82
C ALA A 40 9.02 7.71 9.34
N THR A 41 10.07 7.10 9.92
CA THR A 41 9.99 5.80 10.59
C THR A 41 9.12 5.89 11.82
N PHE A 42 9.40 6.84 12.72
CA PHE A 42 8.65 7.05 13.96
C PHE A 42 7.15 7.17 13.70
N VAL A 43 6.71 8.08 12.81
CA VAL A 43 5.28 8.28 12.53
C VAL A 43 4.60 7.06 11.88
N ARG A 44 5.36 6.13 11.31
CA ARG A 44 4.81 4.92 10.68
C ARG A 44 4.77 3.69 11.60
N VAL A 45 5.66 3.59 12.58
CA VAL A 45 5.73 2.42 13.48
C VAL A 45 5.24 2.71 14.90
N TYR A 46 5.22 3.98 15.31
CA TYR A 46 4.77 4.35 16.65
C TYR A 46 3.31 3.95 16.87
N ASN A 47 3.02 3.43 18.06
CA ASN A 47 1.68 3.10 18.53
C ASN A 47 0.88 2.09 17.67
N THR A 48 1.52 1.31 16.80
CA THR A 48 0.81 0.40 15.87
C THR A 48 -0.19 -0.52 16.57
N ARG A 49 0.16 -1.14 17.70
CA ARG A 49 -0.75 -2.01 18.47
C ARG A 49 -2.08 -1.33 18.83
N ASN A 50 -2.05 -0.04 19.13
CA ASN A 50 -3.21 0.67 19.66
C ASN A 50 -4.09 1.34 18.61
N ILE A 51 -3.63 1.45 17.36
CA ILE A 51 -4.37 2.15 16.30
C ILE A 51 -4.45 1.36 14.99
N LEU A 52 -3.92 0.14 14.95
CA LEU A 52 -4.03 -0.74 13.79
C LEU A 52 -5.51 -1.06 13.56
N GLY A 53 -6.02 -0.69 12.38
CA GLY A 53 -7.30 -1.19 11.90
C GLY A 53 -7.12 -2.64 11.45
N PHE A 54 -7.79 -3.57 12.11
CA PHE A 54 -7.70 -5.00 11.83
C PHE A 54 -9.12 -5.51 11.54
N TYR A 55 -9.49 -5.47 10.26
CA TYR A 55 -10.85 -5.73 9.81
C TYR A 55 -10.90 -6.98 8.93
N TYR A 56 -11.96 -7.09 8.12
CA TYR A 56 -12.22 -8.18 7.18
C TYR A 56 -10.97 -8.63 6.39
N ASP A 57 -10.32 -7.73 5.66
CA ASP A 57 -9.17 -8.09 4.82
C ASP A 57 -7.98 -8.56 5.65
N GLN A 58 -7.66 -7.84 6.73
CA GLN A 58 -6.53 -8.20 7.60
C GLN A 58 -6.75 -9.54 8.29
N GLY A 59 -7.97 -9.81 8.75
CA GLY A 59 -8.37 -11.09 9.34
C GLY A 59 -8.34 -12.24 8.34
N ARG A 60 -8.89 -12.04 7.13
CA ARG A 60 -8.83 -13.03 6.04
C ARG A 60 -7.39 -13.42 5.75
N ASP A 61 -6.54 -12.43 5.55
CA ASP A 61 -5.14 -12.63 5.19
C ASP A 61 -4.38 -13.33 6.33
N ALA A 62 -4.68 -12.96 7.58
CA ALA A 62 -4.11 -13.59 8.76
C ALA A 62 -4.55 -15.05 8.93
N LEU A 63 -5.82 -15.39 8.64
CA LEU A 63 -6.32 -16.77 8.66
C LEU A 63 -5.67 -17.65 7.60
N VAL A 64 -5.48 -17.14 6.38
CA VAL A 64 -4.76 -17.88 5.32
C VAL A 64 -3.34 -18.22 5.78
N ILE A 65 -2.65 -17.24 6.37
CA ILE A 65 -1.29 -17.43 6.89
C ILE A 65 -1.29 -18.36 8.11
N TRP A 66 -2.30 -18.26 8.98
CA TRP A 66 -2.46 -19.15 10.13
C TRP A 66 -2.56 -20.60 9.70
N ASN A 67 -3.42 -20.91 8.72
CA ASN A 67 -3.59 -22.24 8.18
C ASN A 67 -2.30 -22.74 7.50
N PHE A 68 -1.58 -21.88 6.78
CA PHE A 68 -0.28 -22.24 6.24
C PHE A 68 0.73 -22.61 7.34
N LEU A 69 0.87 -21.77 8.37
CA LEU A 69 1.85 -21.97 9.45
C LEU A 69 1.53 -23.17 10.36
N HIS A 70 0.25 -23.44 10.63
CA HIS A 70 -0.16 -24.45 11.61
C HIS A 70 -0.69 -25.75 10.99
N LYS A 71 -1.16 -25.72 9.73
CA LYS A 71 -1.74 -26.88 9.04
C LYS A 71 -0.98 -27.28 7.77
N GLY A 72 -0.07 -26.43 7.28
CA GLY A 72 0.65 -26.69 6.03
C GLY A 72 -0.18 -26.40 4.77
N ASP A 73 -1.27 -25.64 4.89
CA ASP A 73 -2.16 -25.32 3.77
C ASP A 73 -1.48 -24.33 2.80
N ILE A 74 -0.91 -24.85 1.70
CA ILE A 74 -0.22 -24.04 0.70
C ILE A 74 -1.23 -23.23 -0.12
N PHE A 75 -1.08 -21.91 -0.13
CA PHE A 75 -1.86 -20.99 -0.97
C PHE A 75 -1.15 -20.70 -2.30
N LEU A 76 -1.91 -20.79 -3.41
CA LEU A 76 -1.44 -20.47 -4.77
C LEU A 76 -1.91 -19.10 -5.26
N VAL A 77 -2.81 -18.47 -4.52
CA VAL A 77 -3.41 -17.16 -4.79
C VAL A 77 -3.31 -16.29 -3.54
N GLY A 78 -3.37 -14.98 -3.76
CA GLY A 78 -3.32 -13.95 -2.74
C GLY A 78 -4.70 -13.35 -2.43
N PRO A 79 -4.71 -12.12 -1.89
CA PRO A 79 -5.93 -11.37 -1.59
C PRO A 79 -6.89 -11.25 -2.77
N THR A 80 -8.17 -11.08 -2.44
CA THR A 80 -9.21 -10.75 -3.42
C THR A 80 -9.05 -9.31 -3.92
N THR A 81 -9.48 -9.05 -5.14
CA THR A 81 -9.59 -7.68 -5.67
C THR A 81 -11.02 -7.13 -5.47
N GLY A 82 -11.24 -5.87 -5.85
CA GLY A 82 -12.59 -5.30 -5.94
C GLY A 82 -13.44 -5.89 -7.07
N LEU A 83 -12.86 -6.70 -7.96
CA LEU A 83 -13.60 -7.43 -8.99
C LEU A 83 -13.91 -8.84 -8.49
N GLN A 84 -15.20 -9.19 -8.49
CA GLN A 84 -15.65 -10.49 -7.99
C GLN A 84 -15.03 -11.63 -8.80
N GLY A 85 -14.40 -12.58 -8.11
CA GLY A 85 -13.75 -13.74 -8.72
C GLY A 85 -12.34 -13.47 -9.28
N VAL A 86 -11.83 -12.24 -9.18
CA VAL A 86 -10.46 -11.90 -9.57
C VAL A 86 -9.56 -11.90 -8.34
N LEU A 87 -8.61 -12.83 -8.31
CA LEU A 87 -7.67 -13.06 -7.20
C LEU A 87 -6.25 -12.65 -7.59
N LEU A 88 -5.51 -12.04 -6.66
CA LEU A 88 -4.11 -11.70 -6.84
C LEU A 88 -3.20 -12.92 -6.68
N GLY A 89 -1.90 -12.74 -6.93
CA GLY A 89 -0.90 -13.77 -6.67
C GLY A 89 -0.48 -13.83 -5.19
N PRO A 90 0.16 -14.93 -4.76
CA PRO A 90 0.39 -15.20 -3.35
C PRO A 90 1.51 -14.36 -2.73
N LEU A 91 2.21 -13.53 -3.53
CA LEU A 91 3.39 -12.79 -3.07
C LEU A 91 3.14 -11.94 -1.83
N PHE A 92 1.97 -11.30 -1.70
CA PHE A 92 1.66 -10.54 -0.49
C PHE A 92 1.68 -11.41 0.76
N TYR A 93 1.06 -12.58 0.72
CA TYR A 93 1.08 -13.54 1.82
C TYR A 93 2.49 -14.04 2.10
N LEU A 94 3.25 -14.37 1.05
CA LEU A 94 4.64 -14.83 1.19
C LEU A 94 5.52 -13.81 1.93
N ILE A 95 5.40 -12.52 1.64
CA ILE A 95 6.28 -11.51 2.26
C ILE A 95 5.89 -11.17 3.70
N ILE A 96 4.61 -11.28 4.09
CA ILE A 96 4.17 -10.97 5.46
C ILE A 96 4.18 -12.20 6.38
N THR A 97 4.17 -13.42 5.83
CA THR A 97 4.19 -14.68 6.59
C THR A 97 5.38 -14.78 7.57
N PRO A 98 6.64 -14.47 7.19
CA PRO A 98 7.75 -14.51 8.12
C PRO A 98 7.55 -13.60 9.34
N PHE A 99 6.84 -12.48 9.19
CA PHE A 99 6.60 -11.54 10.28
C PHE A 99 5.44 -11.96 11.18
N TYR A 100 4.45 -12.68 10.65
CA TYR A 100 3.47 -13.38 11.49
C TYR A 100 4.14 -14.50 12.29
N PHE A 101 5.04 -15.27 11.67
CA PHE A 101 5.81 -16.31 12.36
C PHE A 101 6.69 -15.74 13.49
N LEU A 102 7.53 -14.76 13.18
CA LEU A 102 8.40 -14.08 14.16
C LEU A 102 7.60 -13.39 15.27
N GLY A 103 6.41 -12.87 14.94
CA GLY A 103 5.52 -12.23 15.89
C GLY A 103 4.63 -13.19 16.69
N GLY A 104 4.76 -14.51 16.51
CA GLY A 104 3.89 -15.50 17.17
C GLY A 104 2.41 -15.29 16.88
N GLY A 105 2.06 -14.92 15.63
CA GLY A 105 0.70 -14.58 15.21
C GLY A 105 0.30 -13.11 15.45
N ASN A 106 1.14 -12.28 16.05
CA ASN A 106 0.76 -10.89 16.32
C ASN A 106 0.74 -10.02 15.04
N PRO A 107 -0.41 -9.44 14.62
CA PRO A 107 -0.53 -8.66 13.38
C PRO A 107 0.23 -7.32 13.39
N VAL A 108 0.75 -6.88 14.54
CA VAL A 108 1.59 -5.68 14.63
C VAL A 108 2.93 -5.84 13.90
N TRP A 109 3.49 -7.06 13.90
CA TRP A 109 4.76 -7.35 13.24
C TRP A 109 4.71 -7.17 11.72
N PRO A 110 3.80 -7.84 10.98
CA PRO A 110 3.66 -7.61 9.55
C PRO A 110 3.24 -6.19 9.23
N ALA A 111 2.41 -5.53 10.06
CA ALA A 111 2.05 -4.13 9.86
C ALA A 111 3.27 -3.19 9.94
N ASN A 112 4.14 -3.37 10.94
CA ASN A 112 5.37 -2.60 11.07
C ASN A 112 6.38 -2.90 9.96
N PHE A 113 6.49 -4.15 9.51
CA PHE A 113 7.30 -4.52 8.35
C PHE A 113 6.87 -3.75 7.09
N LEU A 114 5.57 -3.75 6.77
CA LEU A 114 5.04 -3.01 5.62
C LEU A 114 5.30 -1.50 5.74
N ALA A 115 5.12 -0.93 6.94
CA ALA A 115 5.47 0.45 7.22
C ALA A 115 6.95 0.75 6.94
N ILE A 116 7.87 -0.14 7.36
CA ILE A 116 9.32 -0.01 7.11
C ILE A 116 9.63 -0.12 5.61
N LEU A 117 8.97 -1.00 4.85
CA LEU A 117 9.12 -1.06 3.39
C LEU A 117 8.81 0.29 2.73
N THR A 118 7.82 1.04 3.22
CA THR A 118 7.56 2.39 2.70
C THR A 118 8.65 3.40 3.07
N VAL A 119 9.33 3.26 4.20
CA VAL A 119 10.51 4.08 4.52
C VAL A 119 11.66 3.75 3.59
N ILE A 120 11.87 2.46 3.28
CA ILE A 120 12.84 2.04 2.27
C ILE A 120 12.50 2.66 0.91
N SER A 121 11.22 2.76 0.53
CA SER A 121 10.81 3.45 -0.70
C SER A 121 11.22 4.94 -0.72
N ILE A 122 11.23 5.62 0.45
CA ILE A 122 11.71 7.01 0.59
C ILE A 122 13.23 7.08 0.34
N ILE A 123 13.98 6.10 0.84
CA ILE A 123 15.44 6.02 0.58
C ILE A 123 15.69 5.80 -0.91
N VAL A 124 14.99 4.84 -1.53
CA VAL A 124 15.16 4.50 -2.95
C VAL A 124 14.77 5.70 -3.83
N VAL A 125 13.70 6.45 -3.50
CA VAL A 125 13.33 7.64 -4.30
C VAL A 125 14.33 8.79 -4.13
N TYR A 126 14.95 8.95 -2.95
CA TYR A 126 16.06 9.89 -2.77
C TYR A 126 17.25 9.51 -3.66
N VAL A 127 17.67 8.25 -3.62
CA VAL A 127 18.79 7.73 -4.44
C VAL A 127 18.48 7.85 -5.93
N PHE A 128 17.26 7.53 -6.36
CA PHE A 128 16.79 7.74 -7.73
C PHE A 128 16.96 9.20 -8.17
N SER A 129 16.51 10.13 -7.33
CA SER A 129 16.58 11.55 -7.64
C SER A 129 18.01 12.09 -7.63
N LEU A 130 18.84 11.65 -6.66
CA LEU A 130 20.26 11.99 -6.60
C LEU A 130 20.99 11.60 -7.88
N GLU A 131 20.71 10.41 -8.43
CA GLU A 131 21.41 9.91 -9.61
C GLU A 131 20.89 10.51 -10.93
N PHE A 132 19.58 10.70 -11.07
CA PHE A 132 18.97 11.04 -12.37
C PHE A 132 18.45 12.48 -12.49
N PHE A 133 18.40 13.21 -11.38
CA PHE A 133 17.96 14.60 -11.31
C PHE A 133 18.92 15.40 -10.44
N ASN A 134 18.57 15.66 -9.19
CA ASN A 134 19.42 16.34 -8.23
C ASN A 134 19.02 15.98 -6.79
N ARG A 135 19.95 16.19 -5.86
CA ARG A 135 19.75 15.88 -4.43
C ARG A 135 18.63 16.68 -3.76
N TYR A 136 18.33 17.89 -4.25
CA TYR A 136 17.26 18.72 -3.67
C TYR A 136 15.89 18.18 -4.02
N ALA A 137 15.65 17.76 -5.26
CA ALA A 137 14.43 17.09 -5.66
C ALA A 137 14.20 15.83 -4.79
N GLY A 138 15.24 15.02 -4.58
CA GLY A 138 15.18 13.85 -3.71
C GLY A 138 14.84 14.18 -2.26
N LEU A 139 15.50 15.21 -1.70
CA LEU A 139 15.27 15.65 -0.32
C LEU A 139 13.86 16.24 -0.13
N ILE A 140 13.37 17.00 -1.10
CA ILE A 140 12.01 17.57 -1.11
C ILE A 140 10.98 16.43 -1.19
N THR A 141 11.18 15.45 -2.08
CA THR A 141 10.32 14.25 -2.14
C THR A 141 10.32 13.51 -0.81
N ALA A 142 11.48 13.29 -0.20
CA ALA A 142 11.58 12.63 1.10
C ALA A 142 10.84 13.40 2.21
N GLY A 143 10.95 14.73 2.24
CA GLY A 143 10.23 15.57 3.19
C GLY A 143 8.71 15.49 3.02
N ILE A 144 8.20 15.57 1.79
CA ILE A 144 6.75 15.50 1.52
C ILE A 144 6.22 14.09 1.84
N VAL A 145 6.86 13.04 1.31
CA VAL A 145 6.42 11.64 1.50
C VAL A 145 6.56 11.23 2.96
N GLY A 146 7.63 11.65 3.64
CA GLY A 146 7.91 11.32 5.03
C GLY A 146 6.82 11.79 5.98
N PHE A 147 6.22 12.96 5.72
CA PHE A 147 5.33 13.64 6.66
C PHE A 147 3.91 13.94 6.15
N SER A 148 3.57 13.54 4.93
CA SER A 148 2.18 13.61 4.45
C SER A 148 1.27 12.66 5.22
N TYR A 149 0.23 13.21 5.85
CA TYR A 149 -0.79 12.47 6.58
C TYR A 149 -1.36 11.31 5.76
N TYR A 150 -1.85 11.57 4.55
CA TYR A 150 -2.49 10.52 3.75
C TYR A 150 -1.52 9.40 3.35
N LEU A 151 -0.24 9.72 3.14
CA LEU A 151 0.78 8.71 2.83
C LEU A 151 1.24 7.96 4.09
N ILE A 152 1.29 8.61 5.25
CA ILE A 152 1.53 7.94 6.53
C ILE A 152 0.42 6.93 6.80
N VAL A 153 -0.84 7.32 6.61
CA VAL A 153 -1.92 6.38 6.89
C VAL A 153 -1.98 5.25 5.85
N ALA A 154 -1.71 5.53 4.58
CA ALA A 154 -1.56 4.47 3.57
C ALA A 154 -0.41 3.51 3.92
N ALA A 155 0.73 4.03 4.38
CA ALA A 155 1.89 3.23 4.79
C ALA A 155 1.63 2.33 6.01
N ARG A 156 0.66 2.69 6.86
CA ARG A 156 0.29 1.94 8.07
C ARG A 156 -0.82 0.93 7.84
N TRP A 157 -1.29 0.80 6.60
CA TRP A 157 -2.31 -0.17 6.25
C TRP A 157 -1.69 -1.55 6.07
N LEU A 158 -2.11 -2.50 6.90
CA LEU A 158 -1.78 -3.92 6.74
C LEU A 158 -2.56 -4.49 5.55
N ALA A 159 -2.10 -4.22 4.33
CA ALA A 159 -2.77 -4.66 3.11
C ALA A 159 -1.82 -4.76 1.93
N ASN A 160 -2.28 -5.48 0.91
CA ASN A 160 -1.55 -5.77 -0.33
C ASN A 160 -1.13 -4.55 -1.17
N PRO A 161 -1.76 -3.37 -1.13
CA PRO A 161 -1.26 -2.21 -1.87
C PRO A 161 0.02 -1.63 -1.26
N THR A 162 0.30 -1.82 0.04
CA THR A 162 1.39 -1.11 0.73
C THR A 162 2.79 -1.39 0.15
N PRO A 163 3.18 -2.64 -0.20
CA PRO A 163 4.47 -2.92 -0.83
C PRO A 163 4.70 -2.24 -2.19
N ILE A 164 3.63 -1.83 -2.90
CA ILE A 164 3.77 -1.27 -4.26
C ILE A 164 4.53 0.07 -4.27
N PHE A 165 4.60 0.75 -3.13
CA PHE A 165 5.41 1.96 -2.95
C PHE A 165 6.88 1.69 -3.27
N LEU A 166 7.40 0.53 -2.86
CA LEU A 166 8.79 0.16 -3.11
C LEU A 166 8.98 -0.36 -4.54
N THR A 167 8.13 -1.27 -5.00
CA THR A 167 8.28 -1.89 -6.34
C THR A 167 8.15 -0.88 -7.46
N SER A 168 7.26 0.11 -7.32
CA SER A 168 7.09 1.18 -8.30
C SER A 168 8.34 2.05 -8.48
N VAL A 169 9.02 2.42 -7.39
CA VAL A 169 10.25 3.23 -7.48
C VAL A 169 11.41 2.40 -8.02
N ILE A 170 11.54 1.14 -7.62
CA ILE A 170 12.57 0.24 -8.17
C ILE A 170 12.34 0.00 -9.66
N LEU A 171 11.08 -0.12 -10.10
CA LEU A 171 10.73 -0.19 -11.52
C LEU A 171 11.26 1.04 -12.26
N LEU A 172 10.92 2.24 -11.81
CA LEU A 172 11.39 3.48 -12.45
C LEU A 172 12.91 3.60 -12.45
N TYR A 173 13.56 3.22 -11.34
CA TYR A 173 15.00 3.19 -11.22
C TYR A 173 15.63 2.27 -12.27
N SER A 174 15.06 1.07 -12.43
CA SER A 174 15.48 0.09 -13.44
C SER A 174 15.36 0.66 -14.86
N LEU A 175 14.23 1.29 -15.18
CA LEU A 175 14.00 1.92 -16.49
C LEU A 175 14.98 3.07 -16.75
N ALA A 176 15.28 3.88 -15.73
CA ALA A 176 16.25 4.96 -15.83
C ALA A 176 17.68 4.44 -16.08
N LYS A 177 18.09 3.36 -15.40
CA LYS A 177 19.37 2.68 -15.61
C LYS A 177 19.52 2.14 -17.03
N ILE A 178 18.48 1.49 -17.55
CA ILE A 178 18.45 1.01 -18.96
C ILE A 178 18.73 2.16 -19.92
N VAL A 179 18.05 3.29 -19.74
CA VAL A 179 18.10 4.40 -20.71
C VAL A 179 19.38 5.24 -20.59
N LYS A 180 19.86 5.50 -19.36
CA LYS A 180 20.98 6.41 -19.10
C LYS A 180 22.33 5.71 -19.04
N LYS A 181 22.40 4.54 -18.41
CA LYS A 181 23.66 3.83 -18.17
C LYS A 181 23.87 2.66 -19.13
N LYS A 182 22.84 2.30 -19.92
CA LYS A 182 22.86 1.15 -20.86
C LYS A 182 23.13 -0.18 -20.14
N GLU A 183 22.79 -0.25 -18.86
CA GLU A 183 22.98 -1.44 -18.04
C GLU A 183 21.85 -2.43 -18.33
N SER A 184 22.13 -3.43 -19.15
CA SER A 184 21.10 -4.32 -19.70
C SER A 184 20.49 -5.29 -18.68
N ALA A 185 21.18 -5.60 -17.57
CA ALA A 185 20.65 -6.46 -16.50
C ALA A 185 19.37 -5.91 -15.84
N TRP A 186 19.18 -4.59 -15.85
CA TRP A 186 17.99 -3.95 -15.27
C TRP A 186 16.69 -4.26 -16.03
N TRP A 187 16.75 -4.82 -17.24
CA TRP A 187 15.56 -5.36 -17.91
C TRP A 187 14.92 -6.50 -17.11
N VAL A 188 15.71 -7.33 -16.42
CA VAL A 188 15.20 -8.40 -15.56
C VAL A 188 14.50 -7.80 -14.33
N VAL A 189 15.13 -6.82 -13.70
CA VAL A 189 14.58 -6.13 -12.51
C VAL A 189 13.29 -5.38 -12.84
N ALA A 190 13.24 -4.67 -13.98
CA ALA A 190 12.04 -3.96 -14.41
C ALA A 190 10.84 -4.91 -14.57
N VAL A 191 11.04 -6.03 -15.27
CA VAL A 191 9.99 -7.01 -15.50
C VAL A 191 9.58 -7.74 -14.21
N LEU A 192 10.55 -8.05 -13.34
CA LEU A 192 10.28 -8.59 -12.00
C LEU A 192 9.41 -7.64 -11.18
N MET A 193 9.73 -6.34 -11.16
CA MET A 193 8.95 -5.34 -10.42
C MET A 193 7.54 -5.16 -10.98
N ILE A 194 7.35 -5.29 -12.31
CA ILE A 194 6.01 -5.31 -12.91
C ILE A 194 5.22 -6.52 -12.41
N GLY A 195 5.83 -7.72 -12.48
CA GLY A 195 5.19 -8.96 -12.00
C GLY A 195 4.83 -8.92 -10.51
N PHE A 196 5.73 -8.41 -9.66
CA PHE A 196 5.45 -8.20 -8.24
C PHE A 196 4.34 -7.18 -8.01
N SER A 197 4.35 -6.05 -8.73
CA SER A 197 3.33 -5.02 -8.58
C SER A 197 1.94 -5.52 -8.97
N LEU A 198 1.83 -6.36 -10.01
CA LEU A 198 0.57 -7.01 -10.41
C LEU A 198 0.02 -7.94 -9.33
N GLN A 199 0.87 -8.52 -8.48
CA GLN A 199 0.44 -9.35 -7.34
C GLN A 199 0.08 -8.54 -6.09
N PHE A 200 0.63 -7.34 -5.95
CA PHE A 200 0.32 -6.46 -4.82
C PHE A 200 -0.94 -5.66 -5.07
N GLU A 201 -1.06 -5.02 -6.24
CA GLU A 201 -2.21 -4.22 -6.61
C GLU A 201 -2.37 -4.23 -8.13
N ALA A 202 -3.31 -5.04 -8.63
CA ALA A 202 -3.60 -5.16 -10.06
C ALA A 202 -4.23 -3.90 -10.69
N ALA A 203 -5.16 -3.22 -10.01
CA ALA A 203 -5.79 -1.98 -10.50
C ALA A 203 -4.77 -0.84 -10.68
N SER A 204 -3.70 -0.81 -9.89
CA SER A 204 -2.59 0.12 -10.06
C SER A 204 -1.62 -0.36 -11.13
N ALA A 205 -1.11 -1.59 -10.98
CA ALA A 205 0.01 -2.10 -11.77
C ALA A 205 -0.37 -2.47 -13.22
N VAL A 206 -1.65 -2.68 -13.53
CA VAL A 206 -2.09 -2.97 -14.91
C VAL A 206 -1.65 -1.88 -15.88
N PHE A 207 -1.61 -0.61 -15.44
CA PHE A 207 -1.17 0.52 -16.27
C PHE A 207 0.35 0.63 -16.44
N TYR A 208 1.13 -0.20 -15.75
CA TYR A 208 2.55 -0.37 -16.06
C TYR A 208 2.75 -1.14 -17.36
N LEU A 209 1.85 -2.05 -17.73
CA LEU A 209 1.97 -2.86 -18.95
C LEU A 209 1.95 -2.00 -20.23
N PRO A 210 0.94 -1.14 -20.50
CA PRO A 210 0.95 -0.29 -21.68
C PRO A 210 2.09 0.74 -21.65
N ALA A 211 2.41 1.32 -20.47
CA ALA A 211 3.54 2.22 -20.32
C ALA A 211 4.87 1.53 -20.66
N PHE A 212 5.06 0.29 -20.20
CA PHE A 212 6.25 -0.50 -20.48
C PHE A 212 6.33 -0.94 -21.94
N ALA A 213 5.20 -1.24 -22.59
CA ALA A 213 5.15 -1.52 -24.03
C ALA A 213 5.61 -0.31 -24.86
N ILE A 214 5.11 0.90 -24.52
CA ILE A 214 5.56 2.15 -25.14
C ILE A 214 7.05 2.39 -24.88
N PHE A 215 7.53 2.09 -23.65
CA PHE A 215 8.94 2.17 -23.31
C PHE A 215 9.80 1.22 -24.15
N ILE A 216 9.38 -0.04 -24.35
CA ILE A 216 10.06 -1.02 -25.22
C ILE A 216 10.12 -0.49 -26.66
N ALA A 217 8.99 -0.02 -27.19
CA ALA A 217 8.94 0.55 -28.54
C ALA A 217 9.90 1.75 -28.69
N TRP A 218 9.96 2.62 -27.67
CA TRP A 218 10.90 3.73 -27.63
C TRP A 218 12.37 3.28 -27.55
N GLN A 219 12.65 2.19 -26.84
CA GLN A 219 14.00 1.60 -26.70
C GLN A 219 14.30 0.48 -27.71
N ARG A 220 13.53 0.33 -28.80
CA ARG A 220 13.67 -0.77 -29.78
C ARG A 220 15.08 -0.98 -30.35
N LYS A 221 15.90 0.10 -30.43
CA LYS A 221 17.29 0.04 -30.92
C LYS A 221 18.31 -0.37 -29.84
N LYS A 222 17.85 -0.57 -28.60
CA LYS A 222 18.65 -0.84 -27.40
C LYS A 222 18.03 -1.96 -26.57
N LEU A 223 17.39 -2.92 -27.24
CA LEU A 223 16.81 -4.08 -26.60
C LEU A 223 17.92 -4.94 -25.97
N PRO A 224 17.59 -5.69 -24.90
CA PRO A 224 18.56 -6.56 -24.24
C PRO A 224 19.02 -7.69 -25.18
N SER A 225 20.16 -8.30 -24.86
CA SER A 225 20.60 -9.52 -25.54
C SER A 225 19.56 -10.64 -25.38
N ARG A 226 19.56 -11.62 -26.31
CA ARG A 226 18.65 -12.78 -26.24
C ARG A 226 18.66 -13.46 -24.88
N ARG A 227 19.84 -13.57 -24.25
CA ARG A 227 19.99 -14.17 -22.91
C ARG A 227 19.23 -13.40 -21.84
N ILE A 228 19.35 -12.07 -21.84
CA ILE A 228 18.65 -11.22 -20.87
C ILE A 228 17.16 -11.19 -21.16
N LEU A 229 16.76 -11.17 -22.44
CA LEU A 229 15.34 -11.26 -22.83
C LEU A 229 14.70 -12.55 -22.30
N VAL A 230 15.35 -13.70 -22.52
CA VAL A 230 14.88 -15.00 -21.99
C VAL A 230 14.82 -14.98 -20.47
N ALA A 231 15.83 -14.41 -19.79
CA ALA A 231 15.81 -14.27 -18.34
C ALA A 231 14.65 -13.37 -17.85
N SER A 232 14.38 -12.25 -18.53
CA SER A 232 13.25 -11.36 -18.21
C SER A 232 11.91 -12.07 -18.37
N VAL A 233 11.70 -12.80 -19.48
CA VAL A 233 10.46 -13.56 -19.71
C VAL A 233 10.30 -14.66 -18.67
N PHE A 234 11.36 -15.43 -18.40
CA PHE A 234 11.34 -16.49 -17.40
C PHE A 234 10.99 -15.95 -16.01
N VAL A 235 11.64 -14.87 -15.58
CA VAL A 235 11.38 -14.25 -14.27
C VAL A 235 9.95 -13.70 -14.20
N PHE A 236 9.43 -13.10 -15.27
CA PHE A 236 8.04 -12.66 -15.31
C PHE A 236 7.06 -13.81 -15.09
N ILE A 237 7.22 -14.89 -15.88
CA ILE A 237 6.38 -16.08 -15.80
C ILE A 237 6.47 -16.70 -14.41
N LEU A 238 7.67 -16.72 -13.81
CA LEU A 238 7.87 -17.23 -12.46
C LEU A 238 7.05 -16.45 -11.43
N THR A 239 6.90 -15.13 -11.58
CA THR A 239 6.03 -14.36 -10.68
C THR A 239 4.56 -14.78 -10.79
N LEU A 240 4.10 -15.16 -11.98
CA LEU A 240 2.70 -15.54 -12.24
C LEU A 240 2.45 -17.04 -12.07
N ALA A 241 3.50 -17.86 -11.96
CA ALA A 241 3.41 -19.31 -11.95
C ALA A 241 2.42 -19.88 -10.92
N PRO A 242 2.35 -19.39 -9.66
CA PRO A 242 1.36 -19.88 -8.70
C PRO A 242 -0.08 -19.65 -9.16
N GLN A 243 -0.38 -18.47 -9.70
CA GLN A 243 -1.72 -18.15 -10.23
C GLN A 243 -2.04 -18.96 -11.48
N ILE A 244 -1.06 -19.21 -12.36
CA ILE A 244 -1.23 -20.07 -13.54
C ILE A 244 -1.57 -21.50 -13.11
N ILE A 245 -0.87 -22.04 -12.11
CA ILE A 245 -1.16 -23.38 -11.57
C ILE A 245 -2.56 -23.41 -10.94
N PHE A 246 -2.93 -22.36 -10.20
CA PHE A 246 -4.28 -22.22 -9.63
C PHE A 246 -5.35 -22.21 -10.72
N GLU A 247 -5.18 -21.43 -11.79
CA GLU A 247 -6.10 -21.36 -12.91
C GLU A 247 -6.30 -22.73 -13.55
N ILE A 248 -5.22 -23.46 -13.86
CA ILE A 248 -5.33 -24.80 -14.45
C ILE A 248 -6.11 -25.74 -13.52
N LYS A 249 -5.84 -25.71 -12.21
CA LYS A 249 -6.54 -26.56 -11.22
C LYS A 249 -8.00 -26.18 -11.01
N ASN A 250 -8.36 -24.92 -11.23
CA ASN A 250 -9.70 -24.38 -10.98
C ASN A 250 -10.45 -24.04 -12.28
N ASN A 251 -10.10 -24.73 -13.37
CA ASN A 251 -10.73 -24.58 -14.67
C ASN A 251 -10.74 -23.12 -15.16
N PHE A 252 -9.71 -22.31 -14.95
CA PHE A 252 -9.60 -20.91 -15.38
C PHE A 252 -10.67 -19.95 -14.80
N VAL A 253 -10.97 -20.07 -13.51
CA VAL A 253 -11.99 -19.26 -12.83
C VAL A 253 -11.69 -17.75 -12.84
N ILE A 254 -10.43 -17.34 -12.63
CA ILE A 254 -10.00 -15.94 -12.66
C ILE A 254 -10.09 -15.39 -14.08
N THR A 255 -9.62 -16.15 -15.08
CA THR A 255 -9.73 -15.75 -16.50
C THR A 255 -11.18 -15.54 -16.88
N ARG A 256 -12.08 -16.47 -16.54
CA ARG A 256 -13.53 -16.30 -16.78
C ARG A 256 -14.09 -15.07 -16.09
N ALA A 257 -13.71 -14.82 -14.83
CA ALA A 257 -14.15 -13.62 -14.11
C ALA A 257 -13.69 -12.33 -14.81
N ILE A 258 -12.44 -12.25 -15.24
CA ILE A 258 -11.90 -11.11 -16.00
C ILE A 258 -12.66 -10.92 -17.32
N LEU A 259 -12.86 -12.01 -18.08
CA LEU A 259 -13.59 -11.95 -19.37
C LEU A 259 -15.03 -11.49 -19.17
N ARG A 260 -15.72 -11.99 -18.15
CA ARG A 260 -17.07 -11.55 -17.78
C ARG A 260 -17.11 -10.07 -17.46
N THR A 261 -16.21 -9.57 -16.61
CA THR A 261 -16.15 -8.15 -16.26
C THR A 261 -15.83 -7.27 -17.47
N LEU A 262 -14.98 -7.72 -18.39
CA LEU A 262 -14.59 -6.93 -19.57
C LEU A 262 -15.64 -6.93 -20.69
N PHE A 263 -16.35 -8.04 -20.90
CA PHE A 263 -17.20 -8.23 -22.08
C PHE A 263 -18.69 -8.42 -21.80
N GLU A 264 -19.07 -8.90 -20.60
CA GLU A 264 -20.46 -9.25 -20.28
C GLU A 264 -21.12 -8.25 -19.33
N GLU A 265 -20.37 -7.71 -18.36
CA GLU A 265 -20.88 -6.69 -17.44
C GLU A 265 -21.11 -5.37 -18.19
N LYS A 266 -22.38 -5.09 -18.51
CA LYS A 266 -22.84 -3.78 -19.00
C LYS A 266 -22.71 -2.75 -17.88
N SER A 267 -21.49 -2.28 -17.66
CA SER A 267 -21.19 -1.26 -16.66
C SER A 267 -21.83 0.08 -17.06
N PHE A 268 -22.33 0.81 -16.06
CA PHE A 268 -23.14 2.03 -16.17
C PHE A 268 -22.60 3.06 -17.19
N ARG A 269 -23.47 3.57 -18.07
CA ARG A 269 -23.14 4.47 -19.19
C ARG A 269 -23.30 5.95 -18.80
N LEU A 270 -22.50 6.44 -17.86
CA LEU A 270 -22.25 7.88 -17.83
C LEU A 270 -21.68 8.29 -19.21
N SER A 271 -22.04 9.48 -19.69
CA SER A 271 -21.45 10.01 -20.90
C SER A 271 -19.94 10.15 -20.73
N PHE A 272 -19.19 10.08 -21.83
CA PHE A 272 -17.73 10.24 -21.80
C PHE A 272 -17.31 11.54 -21.07
N TRP A 273 -18.06 12.62 -21.26
CA TRP A 273 -17.77 13.92 -20.64
C TRP A 273 -18.03 13.93 -19.13
N GLU A 274 -19.07 13.24 -18.65
CA GLU A 274 -19.32 13.07 -17.22
C GLU A 274 -18.22 12.24 -16.56
N VAL A 275 -17.81 11.13 -17.18
CA VAL A 275 -16.69 10.31 -16.71
C VAL A 275 -15.42 11.15 -16.68
N LEU A 276 -15.10 11.86 -17.77
CA LEU A 276 -13.91 12.68 -17.85
C LEU A 276 -13.89 13.76 -16.76
N ALA A 277 -14.99 14.49 -16.56
CA ALA A 277 -15.09 15.52 -15.53
C ALA A 277 -14.93 14.92 -14.11
N ALA A 278 -15.60 13.81 -13.83
CA ALA A 278 -15.49 13.09 -12.56
C ALA A 278 -14.06 12.59 -12.31
N ARG A 279 -13.40 12.03 -13.34
CA ARG A 279 -12.03 11.52 -13.26
C ARG A 279 -11.00 12.64 -13.09
N LEU A 280 -11.10 13.74 -13.83
CA LEU A 280 -10.21 14.89 -13.66
C LEU A 280 -10.33 15.50 -12.26
N SER A 281 -11.56 15.65 -11.76
CA SER A 281 -11.82 16.09 -10.38
C SER A 281 -11.21 15.13 -9.36
N PHE A 282 -11.38 13.82 -9.57
CA PHE A 282 -10.80 12.79 -8.72
C PHE A 282 -9.27 12.81 -8.75
N TYR A 283 -8.64 12.87 -9.92
CA TYR A 283 -7.17 12.92 -10.05
C TYR A 283 -6.60 14.14 -9.34
N TRP A 284 -7.23 15.30 -9.52
CA TRP A 284 -6.85 16.53 -8.83
C TRP A 284 -6.94 16.35 -7.31
N LYS A 285 -8.06 15.81 -6.81
CA LYS A 285 -8.24 15.51 -5.39
C LYS A 285 -7.16 14.55 -4.89
N MET A 286 -6.88 13.46 -5.62
CA MET A 286 -5.88 12.46 -5.22
C MET A 286 -4.49 13.06 -5.14
N PHE A 287 -4.08 13.88 -6.10
CA PHE A 287 -2.80 14.58 -6.06
C PHE A 287 -2.74 15.60 -4.91
N PHE A 288 -3.78 16.45 -4.80
CA PHE A 288 -3.90 17.49 -3.78
C PHE A 288 -3.73 16.92 -2.37
N ILE A 289 -4.54 15.93 -2.00
CA ILE A 289 -4.57 15.44 -0.61
C ILE A 289 -3.23 14.80 -0.18
N LYS A 290 -2.42 14.27 -1.11
CA LYS A 290 -1.10 13.73 -0.74
C LYS A 290 -0.09 14.80 -0.37
N ILE A 291 -0.30 16.06 -0.75
CA ILE A 291 0.59 17.18 -0.41
C ILE A 291 -0.08 18.11 0.60
N TRP A 292 -1.41 18.29 0.53
CA TRP A 292 -2.10 19.38 1.18
C TRP A 292 -3.49 18.92 1.66
N ILE A 293 -3.75 18.97 2.98
CA ILE A 293 -4.99 18.40 3.57
C ILE A 293 -6.16 19.39 3.55
N ALA A 294 -5.91 20.70 3.61
CA ALA A 294 -6.94 21.72 3.79
C ALA A 294 -6.66 22.98 2.97
N ASN A 295 -7.68 23.77 2.64
CA ASN A 295 -7.55 25.02 1.88
C ASN A 295 -6.96 24.85 0.47
N ILE A 296 -7.83 24.46 -0.46
CA ILE A 296 -7.50 24.22 -1.87
C ILE A 296 -6.85 25.43 -2.57
N ARG A 297 -7.17 26.68 -2.15
CA ARG A 297 -6.68 27.91 -2.79
C ARG A 297 -5.18 28.11 -2.58
N GLN A 298 -4.67 27.82 -1.38
CA GLN A 298 -3.23 27.91 -1.10
C GLN A 298 -2.45 26.91 -1.95
N PHE A 299 -2.96 25.69 -2.07
CA PHE A 299 -2.35 24.68 -2.92
C PHE A 299 -2.36 25.05 -4.40
N TRP A 300 -3.42 25.72 -4.89
CA TRP A 300 -3.44 26.24 -6.26
C TRP A 300 -2.28 27.19 -6.52
N ALA A 301 -1.98 28.13 -5.61
CA ALA A 301 -0.85 29.04 -5.76
C ALA A 301 0.48 28.30 -5.88
N PHE A 302 0.74 27.32 -5.00
CA PHE A 302 1.96 26.49 -5.07
C PHE A 302 2.01 25.65 -6.34
N SER A 303 0.89 25.01 -6.72
CA SER A 303 0.82 24.14 -7.89
C SER A 303 1.01 24.90 -9.20
N LEU A 304 0.41 26.08 -9.32
CA LEU A 304 0.59 26.96 -10.48
C LEU A 304 2.02 27.49 -10.55
N GLY A 305 2.63 27.85 -9.41
CA GLY A 305 4.03 28.24 -9.36
C GLY A 305 4.97 27.12 -9.81
N VAL A 306 4.76 25.90 -9.32
CA VAL A 306 5.53 24.71 -9.74
C VAL A 306 5.30 24.41 -11.22
N LEU A 307 4.06 24.48 -11.70
CA LEU A 307 3.73 24.27 -13.10
C LEU A 307 4.42 25.30 -14.00
N ALA A 308 4.41 26.58 -13.63
CA ALA A 308 5.11 27.63 -14.37
C ALA A 308 6.62 27.34 -14.44
N ILE A 309 7.25 26.92 -13.34
CA ILE A 309 8.67 26.53 -13.32
C ILE A 309 8.94 25.35 -14.23
N VAL A 310 8.08 24.32 -14.21
CA VAL A 310 8.21 23.16 -15.11
C VAL A 310 8.07 23.58 -16.57
N ILE A 311 7.13 24.48 -16.90
CA ILE A 311 6.93 25.00 -18.26
C ILE A 311 8.18 25.78 -18.72
N LEU A 312 8.69 26.69 -17.89
CA LEU A 312 9.88 27.50 -18.21
C LEU A 312 11.13 26.63 -18.44
N ASN A 313 11.25 25.51 -17.72
CA ASN A 313 12.38 24.59 -17.83
C ASN A 313 12.04 23.33 -18.66
N PHE A 314 10.93 23.32 -19.39
CA PHE A 314 10.41 22.11 -20.04
C PHE A 314 11.40 21.54 -21.06
N ARG A 315 12.11 22.38 -21.81
CA ARG A 315 13.11 21.93 -22.80
C ARG A 315 14.25 21.14 -22.14
N GLU A 316 14.77 21.64 -21.02
CA GLU A 316 15.82 20.97 -20.24
C GLU A 316 15.30 19.66 -19.63
N LEU A 317 14.14 19.72 -18.98
CA LEU A 317 13.51 18.56 -18.35
C LEU A 317 13.20 17.48 -19.38
N TRP A 318 12.63 17.85 -20.52
CA TRP A 318 12.31 16.92 -21.60
C TRP A 318 13.57 16.36 -22.27
N ALA A 319 14.70 17.07 -22.29
CA ALA A 319 15.98 16.50 -22.73
C ALA A 319 16.44 15.35 -21.80
N ASN A 320 16.08 15.40 -20.51
CA ASN A 320 16.31 14.30 -19.59
C ASN A 320 15.37 13.12 -19.88
N LYS A 321 15.91 12.06 -20.50
CA LYS A 321 15.15 10.83 -20.77
C LYS A 321 14.49 10.20 -19.54
N THR A 322 15.04 10.37 -18.33
CA THR A 322 14.42 9.86 -17.10
C THR A 322 13.11 10.61 -16.78
N PHE A 323 13.05 11.92 -17.06
CA PHE A 323 11.83 12.70 -16.92
C PHE A 323 10.72 12.18 -17.83
N ARG A 324 11.06 11.78 -19.07
CA ARG A 324 10.09 11.17 -20.00
C ARG A 324 9.50 9.87 -19.47
N ILE A 325 10.29 9.07 -18.76
CA ILE A 325 9.81 7.83 -18.11
C ILE A 325 8.82 8.18 -17.00
N LEU A 326 9.13 9.16 -16.15
CA LEU A 326 8.21 9.62 -15.10
C LEU A 326 6.88 10.13 -15.68
N ILE A 327 6.92 10.89 -16.78
CA ILE A 327 5.71 11.36 -17.47
C ILE A 327 4.94 10.17 -18.07
N LEU A 328 5.61 9.26 -18.78
CA LEU A 328 4.99 8.09 -19.39
C LEU A 328 4.24 7.24 -18.37
N PHE A 329 4.88 6.90 -17.25
CA PHE A 329 4.26 6.10 -16.18
C PHE A 329 3.28 6.91 -15.33
N GLY A 330 3.50 8.21 -15.14
CA GLY A 330 2.58 9.07 -14.39
C GLY A 330 1.26 9.30 -15.13
N VAL A 331 1.30 9.41 -16.46
CA VAL A 331 0.12 9.63 -17.30
C VAL A 331 -0.65 8.35 -17.59
N SER A 332 0.00 7.17 -17.59
CA SER A 332 -0.65 5.91 -17.95
C SER A 332 -1.90 5.57 -17.14
N PRO A 333 -1.97 5.71 -15.79
CA PRO A 333 -3.20 5.48 -15.05
C PRO A 333 -4.25 6.58 -15.31
N LEU A 334 -3.85 7.81 -15.63
CA LEU A 334 -4.79 8.91 -15.90
C LEU A 334 -5.59 8.64 -17.17
N ILE A 335 -4.92 8.14 -18.22
CA ILE A 335 -5.58 7.69 -19.46
C ILE A 335 -6.38 6.42 -19.19
N GLY A 336 -5.76 5.45 -18.51
CA GLY A 336 -6.35 4.15 -18.25
C GLY A 336 -7.66 4.20 -17.46
N PHE A 337 -7.71 4.98 -16.38
CA PHE A 337 -8.90 5.10 -15.54
C PHE A 337 -10.04 5.93 -16.16
N ILE A 338 -9.78 6.72 -17.22
CA ILE A 338 -10.86 7.32 -18.03
C ILE A 338 -11.67 6.22 -18.74
N LEU A 339 -10.99 5.14 -19.16
CA LEU A 339 -11.61 4.01 -19.83
C LEU A 339 -12.09 2.91 -18.87
N PHE A 340 -11.73 3.01 -17.59
CA PHE A 340 -12.06 2.00 -16.58
C PHE A 340 -13.52 2.09 -16.13
N GLN A 341 -14.22 0.96 -16.25
CA GLN A 341 -15.63 0.81 -15.88
C GLN A 341 -15.88 -0.25 -14.81
N GLY A 342 -14.84 -0.98 -14.36
CA GLY A 342 -14.99 -2.00 -13.31
C GLY A 342 -15.49 -1.41 -11.99
N ASN A 343 -16.03 -2.27 -11.12
CA ASN A 343 -16.56 -1.88 -9.81
C ASN A 343 -17.58 -0.72 -9.88
N GLU A 344 -18.56 -0.86 -10.79
CA GLU A 344 -19.61 0.14 -11.04
C GLU A 344 -19.05 1.52 -11.44
N GLY A 345 -17.85 1.56 -12.05
CA GLY A 345 -17.18 2.80 -12.43
C GLY A 345 -16.53 3.56 -11.26
N ASN A 346 -16.49 2.98 -10.06
CA ASN A 346 -15.82 3.57 -8.91
C ASN A 346 -14.30 3.39 -8.99
N VAL A 347 -13.57 4.49 -8.75
CA VAL A 347 -12.10 4.50 -8.65
C VAL A 347 -11.75 4.89 -7.22
N PHE A 348 -10.98 4.05 -6.55
CA PHE A 348 -10.57 4.28 -5.17
C PHE A 348 -9.18 4.90 -5.08
N ASP A 349 -8.92 5.62 -3.99
CA ASP A 349 -7.64 6.28 -3.74
C ASP A 349 -6.46 5.30 -3.85
N TYR A 350 -6.60 4.10 -3.27
CA TYR A 350 -5.52 3.11 -3.22
C TYR A 350 -5.13 2.55 -4.60
N TYR A 351 -5.96 2.71 -5.64
CA TYR A 351 -5.60 2.36 -7.02
C TYR A 351 -4.41 3.19 -7.54
N PHE A 352 -4.12 4.34 -6.91
CA PHE A 352 -3.00 5.20 -7.25
C PHE A 352 -1.74 4.95 -6.39
N SER A 353 -1.74 3.94 -5.50
CA SER A 353 -0.61 3.65 -4.61
C SER A 353 0.72 3.46 -5.33
N GLY A 354 0.69 2.83 -6.52
CA GLY A 354 1.87 2.65 -7.37
C GLY A 354 2.35 3.92 -8.09
N PHE A 355 1.66 5.05 -7.95
CA PHE A 355 1.94 6.29 -8.67
C PHE A 355 2.17 7.49 -7.75
N TYR A 356 1.84 7.41 -6.46
CA TYR A 356 2.01 8.53 -5.54
C TYR A 356 3.43 9.10 -5.55
N LEU A 357 4.44 8.23 -5.50
CA LEU A 357 5.84 8.66 -5.50
C LEU A 357 6.28 9.27 -6.83
N ILE A 358 5.68 8.85 -7.96
CA ILE A 358 5.91 9.48 -9.28
C ILE A 358 5.40 10.92 -9.24
N TYR A 359 4.16 11.14 -8.79
CA TYR A 359 3.55 12.46 -8.79
C TYR A 359 4.26 13.42 -7.84
N ILE A 360 4.63 12.94 -6.64
CA ILE A 360 5.34 13.76 -5.67
C ILE A 360 6.76 14.06 -6.14
N LEU A 361 7.43 13.10 -6.80
CA LEU A 361 8.74 13.35 -7.39
C LEU A 361 8.67 14.36 -8.53
N LEU A 362 7.68 14.26 -9.43
CA LEU A 362 7.46 15.25 -10.50
C LEU A 362 7.26 16.66 -9.93
N PHE A 363 6.45 16.78 -8.88
CA PHE A 363 6.24 18.04 -8.17
C PHE A 363 7.54 18.55 -7.51
N ALA A 364 8.28 17.68 -6.83
CA ALA A 364 9.54 18.01 -6.16
C ALA A 364 10.66 18.38 -7.14
N ILE A 365 10.71 17.80 -8.34
CA ILE A 365 11.64 18.20 -9.40
C ILE A 365 11.41 19.67 -9.76
N GLY A 366 10.15 20.10 -9.94
CA GLY A 366 9.82 21.51 -10.17
C GLY A 366 10.25 22.42 -9.01
N LEU A 367 9.92 22.04 -7.77
CA LEU A 367 10.35 22.78 -6.57
C LEU A 367 11.87 22.88 -6.44
N SER A 368 12.63 21.88 -6.91
CA SER A 368 14.09 21.88 -6.77
C SER A 368 14.79 23.01 -7.53
N TYR A 369 14.16 23.59 -8.56
CA TYR A 369 14.70 24.74 -9.27
C TYR A 369 14.70 26.02 -8.42
N LEU A 370 13.82 26.11 -7.42
CA LEU A 370 13.73 27.27 -6.53
C LEU A 370 14.98 27.43 -5.64
N VAL A 371 15.72 26.35 -5.42
CA VAL A 371 16.96 26.36 -4.62
C VAL A 371 18.04 27.25 -5.25
N LYS A 372 17.95 27.54 -6.56
CA LYS A 372 18.95 28.32 -7.30
C LYS A 372 18.89 29.83 -6.98
N SER A 373 17.85 30.34 -6.32
CA SER A 373 17.70 31.77 -6.00
C SER A 373 17.30 32.00 -4.55
N LYS A 374 17.66 33.16 -3.99
CA LYS A 374 17.28 33.55 -2.61
C LYS A 374 15.76 33.58 -2.43
N PHE A 375 15.04 34.21 -3.36
CA PHE A 375 13.57 34.27 -3.32
C PHE A 375 12.92 32.89 -3.49
N GLY A 376 13.47 32.03 -4.35
CA GLY A 376 12.99 30.67 -4.49
C GLY A 376 13.21 29.85 -3.22
N MET A 377 14.35 30.02 -2.54
CA MET A 377 14.58 29.39 -1.25
C MET A 377 13.58 29.86 -0.18
N ILE A 378 13.28 31.16 -0.13
CA ILE A 378 12.24 31.71 0.77
C ILE A 378 10.88 31.05 0.47
N PHE A 379 10.51 30.94 -0.81
CA PHE A 379 9.27 30.28 -1.21
C PHE A 379 9.25 28.79 -0.81
N LEU A 380 10.36 28.09 -0.98
CA LEU A 380 10.48 26.67 -0.60
C LEU A 380 10.38 26.48 0.93
N VAL A 381 11.00 27.36 1.71
CA VAL A 381 10.88 27.37 3.18
C VAL A 381 9.43 27.65 3.58
N LEU A 382 8.79 28.66 2.98
CA LEU A 382 7.38 28.98 3.22
C LEU A 382 6.47 27.80 2.89
N PHE A 383 6.71 27.11 1.76
CA PHE A 383 6.00 25.88 1.40
C PHE A 383 6.08 24.84 2.52
N PHE A 384 7.29 24.55 3.02
CA PHE A 384 7.45 23.54 4.07
C PHE A 384 6.88 23.99 5.41
N VAL A 385 6.99 25.27 5.78
CA VAL A 385 6.35 25.81 7.00
C VAL A 385 4.84 25.58 6.96
N LEU A 386 4.18 25.96 5.87
CA LEU A 386 2.73 25.76 5.71
C LEU A 386 2.36 24.28 5.61
N PHE A 387 3.16 23.49 4.88
CA PHE A 387 3.00 22.03 4.82
C PHE A 387 3.01 21.42 6.21
N PHE A 388 4.04 21.65 7.01
CA PHE A 388 4.15 21.10 8.36
C PHE A 388 3.08 21.63 9.32
N GLN A 389 2.70 22.91 9.19
CA GLN A 389 1.62 23.50 9.99
C GLN A 389 0.30 22.74 9.84
N MET A 390 -0.02 22.21 8.65
CA MET A 390 -1.24 21.42 8.43
C MET A 390 -1.05 19.93 8.70
N GLN A 391 0.11 19.37 8.32
CA GLN A 391 0.35 17.94 8.37
C GLN A 391 0.59 17.45 9.80
N ILE A 392 1.36 18.19 10.61
CA ILE A 392 1.71 17.78 11.98
C ILE A 392 0.47 17.58 12.87
N PRO A 393 -0.51 18.51 12.92
CA PRO A 393 -1.72 18.29 13.73
C PRO A 393 -2.54 17.08 13.29
N ALA A 394 -2.68 16.87 11.97
CA ALA A 394 -3.41 15.73 11.42
C ALA A 394 -2.72 14.40 11.76
N VAL A 395 -1.39 14.34 11.61
CA VAL A 395 -0.58 13.17 11.98
C VAL A 395 -0.65 12.92 13.48
N LYS A 396 -0.47 13.95 14.32
CA LYS A 396 -0.56 13.81 15.78
C LYS A 396 -1.92 13.27 16.21
N LYS A 397 -3.02 13.80 15.67
CA LYS A 397 -4.38 13.32 15.94
C LYS A 397 -4.52 11.84 15.59
N TYR A 398 -4.05 11.44 14.41
CA TYR A 398 -4.13 10.05 13.97
C TYR A 398 -3.26 9.09 14.80
N LEU A 399 -2.06 9.50 15.20
CA LEU A 399 -1.19 8.67 16.05
C LEU A 399 -1.78 8.41 17.45
N VAL A 400 -2.70 9.26 17.91
CA VAL A 400 -3.40 9.10 19.19
C VAL A 400 -4.71 8.32 19.03
N VAL A 401 -5.53 8.68 18.04
CA VAL A 401 -6.94 8.23 17.96
C VAL A 401 -7.14 7.09 16.94
N GLY A 402 -6.26 6.95 15.96
CA GLY A 402 -6.43 6.05 14.82
C GLY A 402 -7.43 6.58 13.79
N ARG A 403 -7.92 5.67 12.92
CA ARG A 403 -8.89 5.97 11.85
C ARG A 403 -10.33 5.63 12.21
N SER A 404 -10.54 4.70 13.13
CA SER A 404 -11.83 4.10 13.45
C SER A 404 -12.11 4.14 14.95
N ASN A 405 -13.34 3.79 15.31
CA ASN A 405 -13.74 3.61 16.70
C ASN A 405 -13.40 2.21 17.26
N VAL A 406 -13.00 1.28 16.40
CA VAL A 406 -12.58 -0.08 16.76
C VAL A 406 -11.23 -0.36 16.11
N SER A 407 -10.20 -0.47 16.93
CA SER A 407 -8.85 -0.87 16.53
C SER A 407 -8.51 -2.23 17.14
N LEU A 408 -7.35 -2.77 16.77
CA LEU A 408 -6.80 -3.98 17.36
C LEU A 408 -6.76 -3.93 18.89
N LYS A 409 -6.53 -2.76 19.51
CA LYS A 409 -6.52 -2.64 20.98
C LYS A 409 -7.89 -2.94 21.57
N GLU A 410 -8.96 -2.34 21.03
CA GLU A 410 -10.31 -2.59 21.52
C GLU A 410 -10.72 -4.04 21.28
N GLN A 411 -10.38 -4.62 20.12
CA GLN A 411 -10.65 -6.03 19.81
C GLN A 411 -9.92 -6.99 20.77
N LEU A 412 -8.65 -6.72 21.08
CA LEU A 412 -7.90 -7.54 22.02
C LEU A 412 -8.40 -7.39 23.46
N ALA A 413 -8.80 -6.18 23.88
CA ALA A 413 -9.39 -5.98 25.20
C ALA A 413 -10.72 -6.73 25.35
N ALA A 414 -11.55 -6.73 24.30
CA ALA A 414 -12.78 -7.50 24.24
C ALA A 414 -12.55 -9.00 24.35
N ILE A 415 -11.60 -9.54 23.60
CA ILE A 415 -11.28 -10.97 23.62
C ILE A 415 -10.63 -11.37 24.95
N ASP A 416 -9.74 -10.55 25.50
CA ASP A 416 -9.15 -10.76 26.83
C ASP A 416 -10.23 -10.79 27.93
N TRP A 417 -11.25 -9.93 27.84
CA TRP A 417 -12.40 -9.97 28.74
C TRP A 417 -13.18 -11.28 28.63
N VAL A 418 -13.47 -11.74 27.40
CA VAL A 418 -14.16 -13.02 27.16
C VAL A 418 -13.40 -14.19 27.79
N TYR A 419 -12.08 -14.31 27.54
CA TYR A 419 -11.31 -15.42 28.09
C TYR A 419 -11.18 -15.36 29.61
N LYS A 420 -10.98 -14.17 30.19
CA LYS A 420 -10.93 -13.99 31.65
C LYS A 420 -12.25 -14.33 32.33
N ASP A 421 -13.36 -13.95 31.72
CA ASP A 421 -14.68 -14.27 32.24
C ASP A 421 -14.98 -15.76 32.08
N ALA A 422 -14.62 -16.37 30.94
CA ALA A 422 -14.86 -17.79 30.68
C ALA A 422 -14.10 -18.69 31.68
N ASP A 423 -12.88 -18.32 32.07
CA ASP A 423 -12.07 -18.99 33.09
C ASP A 423 -11.98 -20.52 32.89
N GLY A 424 -11.60 -20.92 31.66
CA GLY A 424 -11.48 -22.33 31.27
C GLY A 424 -12.79 -23.05 30.94
N ARG A 425 -13.96 -22.43 31.16
CA ARG A 425 -15.25 -23.00 30.75
C ARG A 425 -15.38 -23.04 29.23
N ALA A 426 -16.03 -24.07 28.70
CA ALA A 426 -16.39 -24.12 27.29
C ALA A 426 -17.41 -23.01 26.98
N PHE A 427 -17.24 -22.33 25.86
CA PHE A 427 -18.09 -21.22 25.45
C PHE A 427 -18.23 -21.12 23.94
N ASN A 428 -19.32 -20.51 23.47
CA ASN A 428 -19.47 -20.10 22.07
C ASN A 428 -19.29 -18.60 21.91
N VAL A 429 -18.99 -18.18 20.67
CA VAL A 429 -18.94 -16.77 20.27
C VAL A 429 -19.87 -16.52 19.08
N ASP A 430 -20.56 -15.38 19.08
CA ASP A 430 -21.31 -14.87 17.92
C ASP A 430 -20.94 -13.40 17.71
N VAL A 431 -20.41 -13.08 16.52
CA VAL A 431 -19.80 -11.78 16.26
C VAL A 431 -20.49 -11.08 15.10
N TYR A 432 -20.87 -9.82 15.32
CA TYR A 432 -21.32 -8.92 14.26
C TYR A 432 -20.27 -7.85 13.95
N VAL A 433 -20.01 -7.71 12.65
CA VAL A 433 -19.23 -6.60 12.08
C VAL A 433 -19.99 -6.03 10.88
N PRO A 434 -19.77 -4.76 10.49
CA PRO A 434 -20.47 -4.18 9.33
C PRO A 434 -20.31 -4.98 8.02
N PRO A 435 -19.15 -5.60 7.71
CA PRO A 435 -19.02 -6.51 6.57
C PRO A 435 -19.73 -7.86 6.71
N ILE A 436 -20.42 -8.10 7.83
CA ILE A 436 -21.12 -9.34 8.23
C ILE A 436 -20.19 -10.51 8.53
N ILE A 437 -19.06 -10.63 7.83
CA ILE A 437 -18.11 -11.73 7.97
C ILE A 437 -17.00 -11.33 8.97
N PRO A 438 -16.89 -11.98 10.14
CA PRO A 438 -16.05 -11.54 11.24
C PRO A 438 -14.61 -12.09 11.21
N TYR A 439 -13.98 -12.21 10.03
CA TYR A 439 -12.64 -12.81 9.89
C TYR A 439 -11.57 -12.23 10.83
N ALA A 440 -11.69 -10.94 11.18
CA ALA A 440 -10.82 -10.34 12.18
C ALA A 440 -10.91 -11.08 13.52
N TYR A 441 -12.13 -11.30 14.03
CA TYR A 441 -12.36 -11.96 15.31
C TYR A 441 -12.07 -13.46 15.22
N ASP A 442 -12.42 -14.11 14.11
CA ASP A 442 -12.07 -15.53 13.86
C ASP A 442 -10.55 -15.76 14.02
N TYR A 443 -9.75 -14.88 13.43
CA TYR A 443 -8.30 -14.91 13.59
C TYR A 443 -7.87 -14.61 15.02
N LEU A 444 -8.40 -13.54 15.61
CA LEU A 444 -7.94 -13.07 16.91
C LEU A 444 -8.28 -14.07 18.03
N PHE A 445 -9.43 -14.75 17.99
CA PHE A 445 -9.75 -15.82 18.94
C PHE A 445 -8.77 -16.99 18.83
N LYS A 446 -8.44 -17.42 17.61
CA LYS A 446 -7.42 -18.47 17.36
C LYS A 446 -6.05 -18.07 17.85
N TRP A 447 -5.64 -16.85 17.57
CA TRP A 447 -4.35 -16.35 18.01
C TRP A 447 -4.27 -16.21 19.53
N GLN A 448 -5.29 -15.64 20.17
CA GLN A 448 -5.31 -15.47 21.63
C GLN A 448 -5.46 -16.80 22.38
N ALA A 449 -6.11 -17.81 21.78
CA ALA A 449 -6.20 -19.16 22.35
C ALA A 449 -4.83 -19.77 22.68
N LEU A 450 -3.76 -19.41 21.94
CA LEU A 450 -2.40 -19.87 22.27
C LEU A 450 -1.94 -19.41 23.66
N ALA A 451 -2.38 -18.24 24.11
CA ALA A 451 -2.02 -17.71 25.42
C ALA A 451 -2.91 -18.28 26.56
N TYR A 452 -4.17 -18.58 26.27
CA TYR A 452 -5.12 -19.10 27.26
C TYR A 452 -5.18 -20.63 27.34
N GLY A 453 -4.73 -21.34 26.30
CA GLY A 453 -4.67 -22.80 26.26
C GLY A 453 -5.95 -23.50 25.76
N TYR A 454 -6.97 -22.76 25.33
CA TYR A 454 -8.22 -23.33 24.80
C TYR A 454 -8.88 -22.36 23.79
N GLU A 455 -9.61 -22.92 22.82
CA GLU A 455 -10.38 -22.17 21.80
C GLU A 455 -11.89 -22.13 22.17
N PRO A 456 -12.68 -21.22 21.58
CA PRO A 456 -14.14 -21.31 21.64
C PRO A 456 -14.63 -22.68 21.17
N SER A 457 -15.62 -23.24 21.87
CA SER A 457 -16.20 -24.56 21.58
C SER A 457 -16.93 -24.57 20.25
N GLY A 458 -16.80 -25.68 19.52
CA GLY A 458 -17.59 -25.99 18.32
C GLY A 458 -18.94 -26.62 18.65
N ASP A 459 -19.10 -27.16 19.87
CA ASP A 459 -20.34 -27.73 20.37
C ASP A 459 -21.25 -26.64 20.94
N ARG A 460 -22.54 -26.93 21.14
CA ARG A 460 -23.47 -25.95 21.70
C ARG A 460 -23.26 -25.84 23.21
N GLU A 461 -22.81 -24.66 23.66
CA GLU A 461 -22.57 -24.35 25.06
C GLU A 461 -23.61 -23.39 25.62
N ASP A 462 -23.87 -23.49 26.93
CA ASP A 462 -24.74 -22.56 27.68
C ASP A 462 -24.11 -21.17 27.77
N LEU A 463 -22.78 -21.10 27.93
CA LEU A 463 -22.03 -19.85 27.97
C LEU A 463 -21.82 -19.31 26.55
N LEU A 464 -22.54 -18.23 26.22
CA LEU A 464 -22.48 -17.56 24.93
C LEU A 464 -21.94 -16.14 25.10
N TYR A 465 -20.88 -15.81 24.37
CA TYR A 465 -20.44 -14.43 24.23
C TYR A 465 -20.88 -13.85 22.89
N THR A 466 -21.45 -12.66 22.91
CA THR A 466 -21.77 -11.94 21.68
C THR A 466 -20.92 -10.67 21.61
N LEU A 467 -20.37 -10.40 20.43
CA LEU A 467 -19.54 -9.21 20.18
C LEU A 467 -20.11 -8.46 19.00
N TYR A 468 -20.21 -7.14 19.09
CA TYR A 468 -20.64 -6.36 17.93
C TYR A 468 -20.01 -4.97 17.85
N GLU A 469 -19.64 -4.59 16.62
CA GLU A 469 -19.24 -3.22 16.30
C GLU A 469 -20.48 -2.40 15.94
N LYS A 470 -20.63 -1.22 16.57
CA LYS A 470 -21.76 -0.32 16.28
C LYS A 470 -21.66 0.20 14.84
N ASP A 471 -22.71 0.03 14.04
CA ASP A 471 -22.72 0.38 12.61
C ASP A 471 -23.75 1.47 12.22
N GLY A 472 -24.28 2.18 13.22
CA GLY A 472 -25.30 3.21 13.01
C GLY A 472 -26.73 2.66 12.81
N GLY A 473 -26.95 1.38 13.07
CA GLY A 473 -28.29 0.79 13.00
C GLY A 473 -28.63 0.32 11.60
N SER A 474 -27.74 -0.41 10.93
CA SER A 474 -28.09 -1.00 9.63
C SER A 474 -29.22 -2.04 9.76
N LYS A 475 -29.80 -2.44 8.64
CA LYS A 475 -30.79 -3.53 8.59
C LYS A 475 -30.20 -4.83 9.17
N PHE A 476 -28.99 -5.20 8.73
CA PHE A 476 -28.29 -6.41 9.18
C PHE A 476 -28.00 -6.38 10.67
N PHE A 477 -27.62 -5.22 11.22
CA PHE A 477 -27.38 -5.08 12.64
C PHE A 477 -28.67 -5.28 13.45
N ARG A 478 -29.79 -4.68 13.03
CA ARG A 478 -31.08 -4.87 13.72
C ARG A 478 -31.53 -6.32 13.68
N GLU A 479 -31.38 -6.98 12.53
CA GLU A 479 -31.69 -8.39 12.37
C GLU A 479 -30.81 -9.27 13.27
N TRP A 480 -29.50 -8.98 13.32
CA TRP A 480 -28.58 -9.70 14.19
C TRP A 480 -28.93 -9.51 15.68
N ILE A 481 -29.20 -8.29 16.13
CA ILE A 481 -29.60 -7.99 17.53
C ILE A 481 -30.91 -8.70 17.89
N SER A 482 -31.92 -8.64 17.02
CA SER A 482 -33.20 -9.32 17.26
C SER A 482 -33.03 -10.84 17.36
N ARG A 483 -32.14 -11.43 16.54
CA ARG A 483 -31.76 -12.84 16.68
C ARG A 483 -31.14 -13.12 18.06
N GLN A 484 -30.31 -12.21 18.58
CA GLN A 484 -29.65 -12.43 19.87
C GLN A 484 -30.66 -12.60 21.00
N GLU A 485 -31.76 -11.83 21.02
CA GLU A 485 -32.82 -11.95 22.04
C GLU A 485 -33.45 -13.35 22.10
N GLY A 486 -33.51 -14.06 20.97
CA GLY A 486 -34.07 -15.41 20.90
C GLY A 486 -33.10 -16.55 21.21
N ILE A 487 -31.79 -16.30 21.30
CA ILE A 487 -30.78 -17.36 21.49
C ILE A 487 -30.12 -17.34 22.87
N GLY A 488 -30.29 -16.28 23.65
CA GLY A 488 -29.70 -16.19 24.98
C GLY A 488 -30.22 -15.02 25.80
N LYS A 489 -30.23 -15.17 27.12
CA LYS A 489 -30.54 -14.12 28.08
C LYS A 489 -29.27 -13.35 28.42
N LEU A 490 -29.29 -12.03 28.28
CA LEU A 490 -28.19 -11.15 28.66
C LEU A 490 -27.94 -11.22 30.18
N GLU A 491 -26.70 -11.46 30.58
CA GLU A 491 -26.28 -11.44 31.97
C GLU A 491 -25.39 -10.24 32.28
N GLU A 492 -24.44 -9.93 31.40
CA GLU A 492 -23.47 -8.86 31.61
C GLU A 492 -23.08 -8.24 30.26
N GLU A 493 -22.87 -6.92 30.25
CA GLU A 493 -22.43 -6.17 29.06
C GLU A 493 -21.26 -5.26 29.43
N THR A 494 -20.27 -5.18 28.54
CA THR A 494 -19.18 -4.22 28.63
C THR A 494 -18.91 -3.57 27.28
N VAL A 495 -18.37 -2.35 27.29
CA VAL A 495 -18.16 -1.55 26.08
C VAL A 495 -16.71 -1.09 25.98
N PHE A 496 -16.03 -1.53 24.93
CA PHE A 496 -14.69 -1.08 24.54
C PHE A 496 -14.81 -0.08 23.40
N ARG A 497 -15.11 1.18 23.75
CA ARG A 497 -15.31 2.31 22.82
C ARG A 497 -16.41 2.03 21.79
N GLY A 498 -16.06 1.55 20.58
CA GLY A 498 -17.00 1.24 19.51
C GLY A 498 -17.48 -0.21 19.47
N LEU A 499 -16.89 -1.08 20.29
CA LEU A 499 -17.14 -2.52 20.36
C LEU A 499 -17.88 -2.87 21.64
N VAL A 500 -18.98 -3.61 21.53
CA VAL A 500 -19.75 -4.11 22.67
C VAL A 500 -19.52 -5.60 22.81
N VAL A 501 -19.39 -6.08 24.04
CA VAL A 501 -19.24 -7.49 24.38
C VAL A 501 -20.28 -7.84 25.44
N GLN A 502 -20.98 -8.95 25.25
CA GLN A 502 -22.02 -9.41 26.15
C GLN A 502 -21.76 -10.87 26.57
N ARG A 503 -21.91 -11.16 27.87
CA ARG A 503 -22.09 -12.53 28.37
C ARG A 503 -23.58 -12.84 28.39
N ARG A 504 -23.94 -13.98 27.80
CA ARG A 504 -25.31 -14.46 27.70
C ARG A 504 -25.37 -15.91 28.15
N ASN A 505 -26.44 -16.25 28.85
CA ASN A 505 -26.83 -17.63 29.10
C ASN A 505 -27.76 -18.09 27.97
N ARG A 506 -27.37 -19.13 27.23
CA ARG A 506 -28.12 -19.63 26.08
C ARG A 506 -29.49 -20.17 26.52
N ILE A 507 -30.51 -19.96 25.68
CA ILE A 507 -31.88 -20.48 25.87
C ILE A 507 -32.05 -21.81 25.13
#